data_AF-A0A2V5ND66-F1
#
_entry.id   AF-A0A2V5ND66-F1
#
_cell.length_a   1.000
_cell.length_b   1.000
_cell.length_c   1.000
_cell.angle_alpha   90.00
_cell.angle_beta   90.00
_cell.angle_gamma   90.00
#
_symmetry.space_group_name_H-M   'P 1'
#
loop_
_entity.id
_entity.type
_entity.pdbx_description
1 polymer ?
#
loop_
_entity_poly.entity_id
_entity_poly.type
_entity_poly.pdbx_seq_one_letter_code
_entity_poly.pdbx_strand_id
1 'polypeptide(L)'
;MSTSCWLQNPNREINRRTFLAAAAPSAVALGAVSAALAGPVVGKAPVIDTHMHVWNGDPKQFPFAHPYEPDFKPPRIAATVELLVKEMDEFGISHCVLVQTISHGWDNRYLVHCLKAHPKLFRGHGLIDPTDPKVAEKLESWVREHGLAGMRFSPIYYVGKDDWLNA
;
A
#
# COMPACT_ATOMS: atom_id res chain seq x y z
N MET A 1 35.19 -5.57 44.65
CA MET A 1 35.89 -4.33 44.26
C MET A 1 35.30 -3.90 42.93
N SER A 2 34.18 -3.18 42.89
CA SER A 2 34.01 -1.71 42.99
C SER A 2 34.89 -0.91 42.03
N THR A 3 34.27 -0.33 40.99
CA THR A 3 34.08 1.12 40.70
C THR A 3 33.33 1.24 39.35
N SER A 4 32.03 1.62 39.26
CA SER A 4 31.44 2.98 39.20
C SER A 4 31.88 3.79 37.95
N CYS A 5 31.10 4.55 37.17
CA CYS A 5 29.71 5.05 37.18
C CYS A 5 29.48 5.95 35.92
N TRP A 6 28.22 6.32 35.63
CA TRP A 6 27.69 7.35 34.70
C TRP A 6 27.53 6.91 33.23
N LEU A 7 26.38 7.06 32.54
CA LEU A 7 25.33 8.08 32.59
C LEU A 7 23.92 7.47 32.44
N GLN A 8 23.05 7.67 33.44
CA GLN A 8 21.61 7.63 33.29
C GLN A 8 21.15 8.97 32.71
N ASN A 9 20.54 8.96 31.52
CA ASN A 9 19.99 10.15 30.89
C ASN A 9 18.51 10.34 31.31
N PRO A 10 18.14 11.43 32.01
CA PRO A 10 16.79 11.63 32.51
C PRO A 10 15.96 12.39 31.47
N ASN A 11 15.56 11.74 30.38
CA ASN A 11 14.50 12.27 29.53
C ASN A 11 13.16 11.64 29.90
N ARG A 12 12.41 12.41 30.69
CA ARG A 12 11.02 12.17 31.07
C ARG A 12 10.19 12.18 29.78
N GLU A 13 9.88 11.01 29.24
CA GLU A 13 9.08 10.86 28.03
C GLU A 13 7.75 11.60 28.17
N ILE A 14 7.55 12.61 27.33
CA ILE A 14 6.24 13.26 27.18
C ILE A 14 5.34 12.27 26.44
N ASN A 15 4.56 11.50 27.18
CA ASN A 15 3.53 10.62 26.67
C ASN A 15 2.24 11.41 26.35
N ARG A 16 1.45 10.93 25.39
CA ARG A 16 0.06 11.37 25.09
C ARG A 16 -0.77 11.71 26.34
N ARG A 17 -0.63 10.95 27.44
CA ARG A 17 -1.32 11.17 28.72
C ARG A 17 -0.92 12.49 29.40
N THR A 18 0.33 12.93 29.25
CA THR A 18 0.86 14.15 29.84
C THR A 18 0.37 15.40 29.11
N PHE A 19 0.11 15.31 27.79
CA PHE A 19 -0.42 16.42 26.98
C PHE A 19 -1.89 16.74 27.30
N LEU A 20 -2.69 15.73 27.65
CA LEU A 20 -4.11 15.89 27.97
C LEU A 20 -4.35 16.46 29.39
N ALA A 21 -3.37 16.37 30.28
CA ALA A 21 -3.51 16.84 31.67
C ALA A 21 -3.20 18.35 31.85
N ALA A 22 -2.71 19.04 30.81
CA ALA A 22 -2.36 20.47 30.90
C ALA A 22 -3.55 21.43 30.73
N ALA A 23 -4.77 20.92 30.52
CA ALA A 23 -5.98 21.71 30.44
C ALA A 23 -6.81 21.58 31.73
N ALA A 24 -6.35 22.20 32.82
CA ALA A 24 -7.19 22.50 33.97
C ALA A 24 -7.42 24.03 34.03
N PRO A 25 -8.67 24.51 34.11
CA PRO A 25 -8.98 25.94 34.01
C PRO A 25 -8.76 26.66 35.35
N SER A 26 -8.15 27.85 35.29
CA SER A 26 -8.23 28.84 36.38
C SER A 26 -9.39 29.79 36.11
N ALA A 27 -10.00 30.30 37.17
CA ALA A 27 -11.41 30.68 37.22
C ALA A 27 -11.80 32.05 36.59
N VAL A 28 -13.06 32.10 36.16
CA VAL A 28 -13.99 33.27 36.08
C VAL A 28 -13.73 34.36 35.01
N ALA A 29 -14.48 34.25 33.92
CA ALA A 29 -15.12 35.38 33.26
C ALA A 29 -16.54 34.95 32.82
N LEU A 30 -17.58 35.53 33.42
CA LEU A 30 -18.96 35.41 32.92
C LEU A 30 -19.04 36.21 31.61
N GLY A 31 -18.96 35.52 30.48
CA GLY A 31 -19.16 36.10 29.16
C GLY A 31 -19.35 34.98 28.15
N ALA A 32 -20.49 34.97 27.47
CA ALA A 32 -20.95 33.89 26.61
C ALA A 32 -19.89 33.41 25.60
N VAL A 33 -19.48 32.15 25.69
CA VAL A 33 -18.82 31.41 24.60
C VAL A 33 -19.40 30.00 24.53
N SER A 34 -20.65 29.89 24.09
CA SER A 34 -21.20 28.61 23.61
C SER A 34 -20.77 28.38 22.17
N ALA A 35 -19.49 28.11 21.93
CA ALA A 35 -19.00 27.64 20.62
C ALA A 35 -17.57 27.09 20.68
N ALA A 36 -17.24 26.22 21.64
CA ALA A 36 -15.93 25.56 21.64
C ALA A 36 -15.93 24.21 22.36
N LEU A 37 -16.86 23.31 22.02
CA LEU A 37 -16.78 21.90 22.41
C LEU A 37 -17.04 20.93 21.24
N ALA A 38 -16.95 21.39 20.01
CA ALA A 38 -16.76 20.47 18.89
C ALA A 38 -15.32 19.95 18.99
N GLY A 39 -15.13 18.86 19.74
CA GLY A 39 -13.92 18.05 19.64
C GLY A 39 -13.70 17.64 18.18
N PRO A 40 -12.48 17.25 17.79
CA PRO A 40 -12.22 16.84 16.42
C PRO A 40 -13.23 15.76 16.06
N VAL A 41 -13.96 15.96 14.95
CA VAL A 41 -14.75 14.89 14.34
C VAL A 41 -13.73 13.84 13.95
N VAL A 42 -13.56 12.83 14.80
CA VAL A 42 -12.75 11.67 14.48
C VAL A 42 -13.52 10.94 13.41
N GLY A 43 -13.22 11.27 12.15
CA GLY A 43 -13.70 10.50 11.00
C GLY A 43 -13.39 9.03 11.23
N LYS A 44 -14.27 8.15 10.76
CA LYS A 44 -14.05 6.70 10.83
C LYS A 44 -12.64 6.38 10.33
N ALA A 45 -11.89 5.61 11.11
CA ALA A 45 -10.54 5.19 10.70
C ALA A 45 -10.60 4.50 9.33
N PRO A 46 -9.64 4.77 8.42
CA PRO A 46 -9.66 4.16 7.10
C PRO A 46 -9.55 2.64 7.23
N VAL A 47 -10.44 1.93 6.53
CA VAL A 47 -10.31 0.48 6.30
C VAL A 47 -9.53 0.30 5.01
N ILE A 48 -8.40 -0.40 5.08
CA ILE A 48 -7.50 -0.60 3.95
C ILE A 48 -7.42 -2.08 3.66
N ASP A 49 -7.78 -2.47 2.45
CA ASP A 49 -7.46 -3.80 1.95
C ASP A 49 -6.02 -3.77 1.42
N THR A 50 -5.15 -4.61 1.98
CA THR A 50 -3.72 -4.59 1.68
C THR A 50 -3.34 -5.51 0.52
N HIS A 51 -4.26 -6.30 -0.03
CA HIS A 51 -3.90 -7.27 -1.07
C HIS A 51 -5.07 -7.64 -1.97
N MET A 52 -5.22 -6.90 -3.07
CA MET A 52 -6.19 -7.24 -4.13
C MET A 52 -5.53 -7.42 -5.48
N HIS A 53 -6.12 -8.31 -6.28
CA HIS A 53 -5.74 -8.54 -7.67
C HIS A 53 -6.84 -8.05 -8.59
N VAL A 54 -6.44 -7.36 -9.66
CA VAL A 54 -7.34 -6.93 -10.74
C VAL A 54 -6.78 -7.39 -12.08
N TRP A 55 -7.66 -7.72 -13.01
CA TRP A 55 -7.32 -8.05 -14.39
C TRP A 55 -8.42 -7.63 -15.35
N ASN A 56 -8.02 -7.18 -16.55
CA ASN A 56 -8.99 -6.86 -17.60
C ASN A 56 -9.60 -8.13 -18.19
N GLY A 57 -10.82 -8.04 -18.70
CA GLY A 57 -11.44 -9.10 -19.51
C GLY A 57 -10.99 -9.13 -20.97
N ASP A 58 -10.37 -8.05 -21.47
CA ASP A 58 -9.92 -7.96 -22.88
C ASP A 58 -8.41 -8.23 -23.03
N PRO A 59 -8.01 -9.41 -23.55
CA PRO A 59 -6.61 -9.77 -23.77
C PRO A 59 -5.93 -8.95 -24.87
N LYS A 60 -6.69 -8.28 -25.75
CA LYS A 60 -6.12 -7.43 -26.81
C LYS A 60 -5.56 -6.13 -26.25
N GLN A 61 -6.23 -5.58 -25.24
CA GLN A 61 -5.82 -4.35 -24.58
C GLN A 61 -4.76 -4.60 -23.52
N PHE A 62 -4.94 -5.64 -22.70
CA PHE A 62 -3.98 -6.05 -21.67
C PHE A 62 -3.68 -7.54 -21.80
N PRO A 63 -2.56 -7.91 -22.46
CA PRO A 63 -2.20 -9.29 -22.69
C PRO A 63 -2.04 -10.09 -21.40
N PHE A 64 -2.40 -11.37 -21.45
CA PHE A 64 -2.13 -12.33 -20.40
C PHE A 64 -0.78 -13.01 -20.62
N ALA A 65 0.29 -12.26 -20.40
CA ALA A 65 1.68 -12.69 -20.64
C ALA A 65 2.22 -13.50 -19.45
N HIS A 66 1.65 -14.67 -19.20
CA HIS A 66 2.03 -15.50 -18.07
C HIS A 66 3.49 -15.98 -18.19
N PRO A 67 4.34 -15.81 -17.17
CA PRO A 67 5.80 -15.91 -17.33
C PRO A 67 6.34 -17.33 -17.56
N TYR A 68 5.59 -18.39 -17.22
CA TYR A 68 6.05 -19.78 -17.32
C TYR A 68 4.98 -20.77 -17.81
N GLU A 69 3.83 -20.26 -18.26
CA GLU A 69 2.78 -21.09 -18.87
C GLU A 69 2.48 -20.52 -20.26
N PRO A 70 3.14 -21.02 -21.31
CA PRO A 70 2.99 -20.49 -22.68
C PRO A 70 1.55 -20.56 -23.19
N ASP A 71 0.79 -21.58 -22.78
CA ASP A 71 -0.60 -21.81 -23.17
C ASP A 71 -1.60 -21.30 -22.11
N PHE A 72 -1.20 -20.33 -21.29
CA PHE A 72 -2.02 -19.80 -20.21
C PHE A 72 -3.37 -19.30 -20.74
N LYS A 73 -4.45 -19.86 -20.18
CA LYS A 73 -5.82 -19.46 -20.53
C LYS A 73 -6.25 -18.30 -19.63
N PRO A 74 -6.64 -17.15 -20.20
CA PRO A 74 -7.18 -16.04 -19.44
C PRO A 74 -8.34 -16.47 -18.51
N PRO A 75 -8.47 -15.85 -17.33
CA PRO A 75 -9.63 -16.06 -16.48
C PRO A 75 -10.94 -15.82 -17.25
N ARG A 76 -11.94 -16.69 -17.04
CA ARG A 76 -13.24 -16.61 -17.74
C ARG A 76 -14.06 -15.37 -17.36
N ILE A 77 -13.81 -14.83 -16.17
CA ILE A 77 -14.50 -13.69 -15.60
C ILE A 77 -13.47 -12.60 -15.37
N ALA A 78 -13.80 -11.39 -15.77
CA ALA A 78 -12.98 -10.21 -15.48
C ALA A 78 -13.13 -9.79 -14.01
N ALA A 79 -12.04 -9.43 -13.36
CA ALA A 79 -12.06 -8.74 -12.08
C ALA A 79 -11.48 -7.35 -12.30
N THR A 80 -12.31 -6.47 -12.88
CA THR A 80 -11.87 -5.14 -13.26
C THR A 80 -11.80 -4.20 -12.06
N VAL A 81 -11.10 -3.07 -12.23
CA VAL A 81 -11.01 -2.05 -11.19
C VAL A 81 -12.37 -1.44 -10.84
N GLU A 82 -13.29 -1.35 -11.81
CA GLU A 82 -14.64 -0.82 -11.60
C GLU A 82 -15.48 -1.75 -10.70
N LEU A 83 -15.32 -3.07 -10.87
CA LEU A 83 -15.94 -4.05 -9.97
C LEU A 83 -15.40 -3.92 -8.55
N LEU A 84 -14.07 -3.80 -8.41
CA LEU A 84 -13.44 -3.61 -7.11
C LEU A 84 -13.90 -2.32 -6.42
N VAL A 85 -14.00 -1.19 -7.14
CA VAL A 85 -14.48 0.07 -6.57
C VAL A 85 -15.91 -0.08 -6.04
N LYS A 86 -16.78 -0.77 -6.80
CA LYS A 86 -18.15 -1.05 -6.34
C LYS A 86 -18.17 -1.88 -5.06
N GLU A 87 -17.33 -2.92 -4.97
CA GLU A 87 -17.21 -3.75 -3.77
C GLU A 87 -16.64 -2.96 -2.58
N MET A 88 -15.64 -2.11 -2.83
CA MET A 88 -15.08 -1.22 -1.80
C MET A 88 -16.16 -0.31 -1.20
N ASP A 89 -17.01 0.27 -2.05
CA ASP A 89 -18.13 1.10 -1.61
C ASP A 89 -19.16 0.30 -0.79
N GLU A 90 -19.49 -0.92 -1.23
CA GLU A 90 -20.45 -1.81 -0.56
C GLU A 90 -19.98 -2.24 0.83
N PHE A 91 -18.69 -2.56 0.98
CA PHE A 91 -18.11 -3.03 2.25
C PHE A 91 -17.46 -1.92 3.10
N GLY A 92 -17.48 -0.67 2.63
CA GLY A 92 -16.91 0.47 3.34
C GLY A 92 -15.38 0.42 3.43
N ILE A 93 -14.71 -0.15 2.42
CA ILE A 93 -13.25 -0.15 2.27
C ILE A 93 -12.84 1.20 1.67
N SER A 94 -11.98 1.91 2.38
CA SER A 94 -11.57 3.27 1.99
C SER A 94 -10.44 3.30 0.97
N HIS A 95 -9.53 2.33 1.03
CA HIS A 95 -8.35 2.27 0.16
C HIS A 95 -7.97 0.82 -0.09
N CYS A 96 -7.26 0.57 -1.20
CA CYS A 96 -6.76 -0.76 -1.52
C CYS A 96 -5.33 -0.73 -2.05
N VAL A 97 -4.54 -1.73 -1.69
CA VAL A 97 -3.25 -2.03 -2.32
C VAL A 97 -3.47 -3.08 -3.39
N LEU A 98 -3.27 -2.67 -4.64
CA LEU A 98 -3.33 -3.54 -5.79
C LEU A 98 -1.99 -4.25 -5.95
N VAL A 99 -2.02 -5.58 -5.92
CA VAL A 99 -0.85 -6.42 -6.18
C VAL A 99 -0.99 -6.98 -7.59
N GLN A 100 0.07 -6.89 -8.38
CA GLN A 100 0.08 -7.39 -9.75
C GLN A 100 -0.36 -8.87 -9.80
N THR A 101 -1.34 -9.16 -10.64
CA THR A 101 -1.80 -10.54 -10.85
C THR A 101 -0.75 -11.34 -11.62
N ILE A 102 -0.71 -12.64 -11.37
CA ILE A 102 0.13 -13.55 -12.14
C ILE A 102 -0.29 -13.64 -13.61
N SER A 103 -1.58 -13.43 -13.89
CA SER A 103 -2.16 -13.59 -15.23
C SER A 103 -1.53 -12.63 -16.25
N HIS A 104 -1.12 -11.44 -15.82
CA HIS A 104 -0.43 -10.44 -16.67
C HIS A 104 1.10 -10.54 -16.61
N GLY A 105 1.66 -11.45 -15.79
CA GLY A 105 3.09 -11.59 -15.60
C GLY A 105 3.79 -10.28 -15.23
N TRP A 106 4.92 -10.00 -15.89
CA TRP A 106 5.70 -8.78 -15.68
C TRP A 106 5.11 -7.53 -16.38
N ASP A 107 4.00 -7.67 -17.09
CA ASP A 107 3.32 -6.54 -17.72
C ASP A 107 2.44 -5.79 -16.71
N ASN A 108 3.04 -4.79 -16.05
CA ASN A 108 2.37 -3.97 -15.05
C ASN A 108 1.43 -2.90 -15.64
N ARG A 109 1.21 -2.86 -16.96
CA ARG A 109 0.45 -1.76 -17.60
C ARG A 109 -1.01 -1.69 -17.14
N TYR A 110 -1.67 -2.82 -16.90
CA TYR A 110 -3.04 -2.80 -16.38
C TYR A 110 -3.09 -2.25 -14.95
N LEU A 111 -2.16 -2.68 -14.09
CA LEU A 111 -2.03 -2.15 -12.73
C LEU A 111 -1.84 -0.62 -12.75
N VAL A 112 -0.93 -0.11 -13.58
CA VAL A 112 -0.69 1.32 -13.75
C VAL A 112 -1.93 2.05 -14.29
N HIS A 113 -2.68 1.43 -15.20
CA HIS A 113 -3.95 1.97 -15.69
C HIS A 113 -4.95 2.15 -14.54
N CYS A 114 -5.12 1.14 -13.67
CA CYS A 114 -6.00 1.21 -12.50
C CYS A 114 -5.58 2.32 -11.51
N LEU A 115 -4.29 2.49 -11.25
CA LEU A 115 -3.77 3.56 -10.38
C LEU A 115 -4.08 4.94 -10.96
N LYS A 116 -3.97 5.12 -12.28
CA LYS A 116 -4.27 6.38 -12.96
C LYS A 116 -5.76 6.70 -12.98
N ALA A 117 -6.61 5.67 -13.10
CA ALA A 117 -8.06 5.83 -13.07
C ALA A 117 -8.57 6.26 -11.68
N HIS A 118 -7.98 5.73 -10.60
CA HIS A 118 -8.41 6.03 -9.23
C HIS A 118 -7.22 6.34 -8.28
N PRO A 119 -6.49 7.44 -8.50
CA PRO A 119 -5.21 7.72 -7.82
C PRO A 119 -5.34 8.00 -6.31
N LYS A 120 -6.57 8.30 -5.86
CA LYS A 120 -6.90 8.54 -4.45
C LYS A 120 -7.25 7.26 -3.68
N LEU A 121 -7.64 6.19 -4.39
CA LEU A 121 -8.10 4.95 -3.78
C LEU A 121 -6.99 3.90 -3.70
N PHE A 122 -6.05 3.93 -4.65
CA PHE A 122 -5.11 2.81 -4.84
C PHE A 122 -3.64 3.17 -4.66
N ARG A 123 -2.90 2.17 -4.17
CA ARG A 123 -1.45 2.04 -4.34
C ARG A 123 -1.16 0.69 -4.97
N GLY A 124 -0.08 0.59 -5.73
CA GLY A 124 0.20 -0.61 -6.52
C GLY A 124 1.57 -1.22 -6.22
N HIS A 125 1.61 -2.54 -6.09
CA HIS A 125 2.83 -3.33 -6.11
C HIS A 125 2.91 -4.12 -7.42
N GLY A 126 3.88 -3.77 -8.26
CA GLY A 126 4.10 -4.46 -9.53
C GLY A 126 4.71 -5.85 -9.34
N LEU A 127 4.84 -6.61 -10.42
CA LEU A 127 5.67 -7.82 -10.46
C LEU A 127 6.92 -7.51 -11.28
N ILE A 128 8.08 -7.91 -10.79
CA ILE A 128 9.36 -7.71 -11.46
C ILE A 128 10.14 -9.02 -11.53
N ASP A 129 10.98 -9.16 -12.55
CA ASP A 129 11.96 -10.22 -12.67
C ASP A 129 13.24 -9.80 -11.92
N PRO A 130 13.59 -10.43 -10.79
CA PRO A 130 14.82 -10.14 -10.06
C PRO A 130 16.09 -10.62 -10.78
N THR A 131 15.97 -11.51 -11.78
CA THR A 131 17.11 -12.07 -12.52
C THR A 131 17.45 -11.27 -13.78
N ASP A 132 16.62 -10.28 -14.14
CA ASP A 132 16.89 -9.40 -15.26
C ASP A 132 18.14 -8.54 -14.99
N PRO A 133 19.16 -8.54 -15.87
CA PRO A 133 20.35 -7.70 -15.70
C PRO A 133 20.06 -6.20 -15.57
N LYS A 134 18.89 -5.75 -16.05
CA LYS A 134 18.40 -4.35 -15.97
C LYS A 134 17.32 -4.15 -14.92
N VAL A 135 17.17 -5.08 -13.96
CA VAL A 135 16.12 -5.00 -12.93
C VAL A 135 16.12 -3.68 -12.16
N ALA A 136 17.31 -3.12 -11.86
CA ALA A 136 17.43 -1.85 -11.15
C ALA A 136 16.82 -0.68 -11.95
N GLU A 137 17.16 -0.57 -13.24
CA GLU A 137 16.60 0.45 -14.15
C GLU A 137 15.08 0.30 -14.29
N LYS A 138 14.60 -0.95 -14.42
CA LYS A 138 13.17 -1.25 -14.50
C LYS A 138 12.43 -0.88 -13.22
N LEU A 139 12.99 -1.22 -12.06
CA LEU A 139 12.44 -0.85 -10.76
C LEU A 139 12.31 0.68 -10.65
N GLU A 140 13.35 1.41 -11.03
CA GLU A 140 13.34 2.87 -11.01
C GLU A 140 12.24 3.45 -11.91
N SER A 141 12.14 2.99 -13.16
CA SER A 141 11.08 3.44 -14.07
C SER A 141 9.68 3.13 -13.52
N TRP A 142 9.43 1.92 -13.01
CA TRP A 142 8.13 1.56 -12.44
C TRP A 142 7.74 2.42 -11.23
N VAL A 143 8.69 2.75 -10.36
CA VAL A 143 8.43 3.56 -9.17
C VAL A 143 8.32 5.04 -9.51
N ARG A 144 9.30 5.61 -10.23
CA ARG A 144 9.39 7.05 -10.46
C ARG A 144 8.47 7.56 -11.56
N GLU A 145 8.34 6.81 -12.65
CA GLU A 145 7.64 7.25 -13.85
C GLU A 145 6.19 6.75 -13.88
N HIS A 146 5.95 5.57 -13.31
CA HIS A 146 4.65 4.92 -13.33
C HIS A 146 3.91 4.92 -11.99
N GLY A 147 4.58 5.35 -10.90
CA GLY A 147 3.96 5.58 -9.60
C GLY A 147 3.62 4.32 -8.82
N LEU A 148 4.28 3.18 -9.12
CA LEU A 148 4.17 2.00 -8.27
C LEU A 148 4.84 2.28 -6.92
N ALA A 149 4.23 1.78 -5.84
CA ALA A 149 4.74 1.95 -4.49
C ALA A 149 5.83 0.93 -4.12
N GLY A 150 5.98 -0.12 -4.92
CA GLY A 150 6.91 -1.22 -4.68
C GLY A 150 6.70 -2.35 -5.69
N MET A 151 7.45 -3.44 -5.51
CA MET A 151 7.37 -4.62 -6.37
C MET A 151 7.25 -5.89 -5.52
N ARG A 152 6.57 -6.88 -6.08
CA ARG A 152 6.48 -8.26 -5.61
C ARG A 152 7.51 -9.09 -6.36
N PHE A 153 8.20 -9.95 -5.63
CA PHE A 153 8.94 -11.08 -6.21
C PHE A 153 8.13 -12.36 -6.02
N SER A 154 8.20 -13.27 -6.98
CA SER A 154 7.54 -14.58 -6.91
C SER A 154 8.59 -15.69 -6.99
N PRO A 155 9.04 -16.24 -5.84
CA PRO A 155 10.00 -17.33 -5.83
C PRO A 155 9.54 -18.58 -6.58
N ILE A 156 8.22 -18.76 -6.75
CA ILE A 156 7.61 -19.86 -7.51
C ILE A 156 8.15 -19.92 -8.95
N TYR A 157 8.62 -18.80 -9.52
CA TYR A 157 9.12 -18.76 -10.90
C TYR A 157 10.59 -19.21 -11.01
N TYR A 158 11.26 -19.39 -9.87
CA TYR A 158 12.70 -19.60 -9.79
C TYR A 158 13.05 -20.81 -8.93
N VAL A 159 12.20 -21.85 -8.93
CA VAL A 159 12.51 -23.10 -8.21
C VAL A 159 13.84 -23.66 -8.72
N GLY A 160 14.84 -23.72 -7.83
CA GLY A 160 16.22 -24.14 -8.16
C GLY A 160 17.07 -23.06 -8.85
N LYS A 161 16.62 -21.81 -8.85
CA LYS A 161 17.30 -20.61 -9.42
C LYS A 161 17.10 -19.39 -8.51
N ASP A 162 17.01 -19.62 -7.20
CA ASP A 162 16.65 -18.64 -6.19
C ASP A 162 17.86 -17.95 -5.53
N ASP A 163 19.04 -18.06 -6.13
CA ASP A 163 20.29 -17.42 -5.67
C ASP A 163 20.12 -15.90 -5.48
N TRP A 164 19.23 -15.26 -6.24
CA TRP A 164 18.90 -13.83 -6.12
C TRP A 164 18.28 -13.44 -4.77
N LEU A 165 17.76 -14.39 -3.99
CA LEU A 165 17.27 -14.12 -2.62
C LEU A 165 18.41 -13.98 -1.60
N ASN A 166 19.58 -14.54 -1.90
CA ASN A 166 20.74 -14.61 -1.00
C ASN A 166 21.95 -13.81 -1.50
N ALA A 167 21.79 -13.07 -2.61
CA ALA A 167 22.83 -12.31 -3.28
C ALA A 167 23.22 -11.02 -2.54
#